data_AF-A0A9D9X057-F1
#
_entry.id   AF-A0A9D9X057-F1
#
_cell.length_a   1.000
_cell.length_b   1.000
_cell.length_c   1.000
_cell.angle_alpha   90.00
_cell.angle_beta   90.00
_cell.angle_gamma   90.00
#
_symmetry.space_group_name_H-M   'P 1'
#
loop_
_entity.id
_entity.type
_entity.pdbx_description
1 polymer ?
#
loop_
_entity_poly.entity_id
_entity_poly.type
_entity_poly.pdbx_seq_one_letter_code
_entity_poly.pdbx_strand_id
1 'polypeptide(L)'
;MKYFLKTAISICFVLILANLNLAQSQTGQFRLGIAYGSSLFSNKERFEFTIGGGQKIVLTHDNPTAYFTPKFTTGQTYSISQLSGPRTCSLFGQGRGTFASQDIVITASCGSPTLSIFKMEVTGIEQGENFKFADNYRRTYQYPFSTTANLGGYPQGDDYSLTQTAGPRQCVMTLNQGVVLNTPLTVKANCGRTGGGTTGTPAPQKAQWDLVSRSSDDKILGTFYETFTPVIGGSGADEGRYVAFVTYTKGLGGGTGKYRQIVWRDRKTGETRVVSQGMNGVEGNQNSTAPSISADGKS
;
A
#
# COMPACT_ATOMS: atom_id res chain seq x y z
N MET A 1 15.27 -18.74 105.28
CA MET A 1 14.03 -19.54 105.09
C MET A 1 13.05 -18.73 104.25
N LYS A 2 12.32 -19.39 103.33
CA LYS A 2 11.00 -19.02 102.74
C LYS A 2 10.53 -17.54 102.77
N TYR A 3 10.46 -16.85 101.62
CA TYR A 3 9.24 -16.64 100.81
C TYR A 3 9.39 -15.55 99.72
N PHE A 4 8.51 -15.64 98.71
CA PHE A 4 8.43 -14.94 97.42
C PHE A 4 8.59 -13.40 97.40
N LEU A 5 9.18 -12.91 96.31
CA LEU A 5 9.00 -11.53 95.81
C LEU A 5 8.50 -11.53 94.34
N LYS A 6 7.40 -10.81 94.10
CA LYS A 6 6.75 -10.39 92.84
C LYS A 6 6.00 -9.08 93.20
N THR A 7 5.72 -8.07 92.40
CA THR A 7 5.94 -7.68 90.98
C THR A 7 5.65 -6.17 90.90
N ALA A 8 6.12 -5.36 89.95
CA ALA A 8 6.97 -5.54 88.75
C ALA A 8 7.76 -4.23 88.48
N ILE A 9 8.56 -4.17 87.41
CA ILE A 9 9.28 -2.96 86.97
C ILE A 9 9.00 -2.70 85.48
N SER A 10 8.77 -1.44 85.14
CA SER A 10 8.58 -0.93 83.78
C SER A 10 9.85 -1.08 82.93
N ILE A 11 9.75 -1.61 81.72
CA ILE A 11 10.86 -1.68 80.76
C ILE A 11 10.37 -1.21 79.39
N CYS A 12 10.98 -0.14 78.88
CA CYS A 12 10.76 0.39 77.55
C CYS A 12 11.05 -0.67 76.47
N PHE A 13 10.09 -0.91 75.57
CA PHE A 13 10.36 -1.63 74.33
C PHE A 13 10.78 -0.64 73.24
N VAL A 14 12.06 -0.71 72.85
CA VAL A 14 12.60 0.08 71.73
C VAL A 14 12.06 -0.51 70.42
N LEU A 15 11.24 0.25 69.69
CA LEU A 15 10.91 -0.11 68.31
C LEU A 15 12.15 0.06 67.42
N ILE A 16 12.77 -1.06 67.05
CA ILE A 16 13.71 -1.09 65.94
C ILE A 16 12.89 -1.03 64.65
N LEU A 17 12.81 0.16 64.06
CA LEU A 17 12.32 0.36 62.69
C LEU A 17 13.29 -0.31 61.71
N ALA A 18 13.01 -1.58 61.39
CA ALA A 18 13.64 -2.23 60.26
C ALA A 18 13.18 -1.53 58.98
N ASN A 19 14.06 -0.71 58.40
CA ASN A 19 13.89 -0.16 57.06
C ASN A 19 13.94 -1.30 56.03
N LEU A 20 12.83 -2.02 55.88
CA LEU A 20 12.53 -2.73 54.65
C LEU A 20 12.37 -1.65 53.56
N ASN A 21 13.48 -1.40 52.86
CA ASN A 21 13.45 -0.86 51.52
C ASN A 21 12.69 -1.87 50.66
N LEU A 22 11.36 -1.76 50.68
CA LEU A 22 10.50 -2.21 49.60
C LEU A 22 10.88 -1.38 48.39
N ALA A 23 11.96 -1.80 47.73
CA ALA A 23 12.16 -1.56 46.31
C ALA A 23 10.93 -2.17 45.64
N GLN A 24 9.88 -1.35 45.49
CA GLN A 24 8.71 -1.70 44.72
C GLN A 24 9.21 -1.96 43.32
N SER A 25 9.42 -3.24 43.01
CA SER A 25 9.51 -3.70 41.64
C SER A 25 8.19 -3.33 41.01
N GLN A 26 8.15 -2.17 40.35
CA GLN A 26 7.06 -1.84 39.47
C GLN A 26 7.13 -2.86 38.34
N THR A 27 6.34 -3.92 38.49
CA THR A 27 6.04 -4.93 37.46
C THR A 27 5.12 -4.31 36.41
N GLY A 28 5.56 -3.17 35.87
CA GLY A 28 5.00 -2.59 34.66
C GLY A 28 5.19 -3.55 33.50
N GLN A 29 4.19 -3.59 32.63
CA GLN A 29 4.24 -4.32 31.37
C GLN A 29 4.46 -3.32 30.24
N PHE A 30 5.59 -3.42 29.56
CA PHE A 30 6.05 -2.48 28.53
C PHE A 30 6.06 -3.11 27.14
N ARG A 31 6.09 -2.30 26.10
CA ARG A 31 6.19 -2.76 24.70
C ARG A 31 7.56 -2.44 24.13
N LEU A 32 8.06 -3.35 23.29
CA LEU A 32 9.13 -3.05 22.35
C LEU A 32 8.51 -2.63 21.02
N GLY A 33 9.03 -1.57 20.40
CA GLY A 33 8.69 -1.17 19.05
C GLY A 33 9.93 -0.81 18.24
N ILE A 34 9.73 -0.75 16.93
CA ILE A 34 10.71 -0.19 16.01
C ILE A 34 10.00 0.89 15.19
N ALA A 35 10.66 2.03 15.04
CA ALA A 35 10.25 3.12 14.16
C ALA A 35 11.35 3.37 13.14
N TYR A 36 11.03 3.88 11.95
CA TYR A 36 12.09 4.37 11.06
C TYR A 36 12.70 5.69 11.53
N GLY A 37 13.99 5.89 11.22
CA GLY A 37 14.72 7.14 11.44
C GLY A 37 14.89 8.04 10.22
N SER A 38 14.53 7.58 9.02
CA SER A 38 14.63 8.35 7.78
C SER A 38 13.29 8.99 7.39
N SER A 39 13.31 9.93 6.43
CA SER A 39 12.11 10.58 5.87
C SER A 39 11.82 10.21 4.41
N LEU A 40 12.70 9.43 3.78
CA LEU A 40 12.63 8.99 2.39
C LEU A 40 12.57 7.46 2.34
N PHE A 41 11.44 6.95 1.86
CA PHE A 41 11.17 5.51 1.71
C PHE A 41 10.61 5.23 0.34
N SER A 42 10.87 4.02 -0.14
CA SER A 42 10.09 3.47 -1.23
C SER A 42 8.69 3.06 -0.74
N ASN A 43 7.66 3.20 -1.58
CA ASN A 43 6.32 2.71 -1.29
C ASN A 43 6.19 1.18 -1.43
N LYS A 44 7.19 0.52 -2.03
CA LYS A 44 7.34 -0.94 -2.10
C LYS A 44 8.22 -1.51 -0.99
N GLU A 45 8.81 -0.66 -0.16
CA GLU A 45 9.76 -1.09 0.86
C GLU A 45 9.09 -1.77 2.06
N ARG A 46 9.58 -2.98 2.34
CA ARG A 46 9.19 -3.83 3.46
C ARG A 46 10.44 -4.27 4.18
N PHE A 47 10.53 -4.01 5.48
CA PHE A 47 11.65 -4.42 6.31
C PHE A 47 11.12 -5.25 7.48
N GLU A 48 11.62 -6.47 7.63
CA GLU A 48 11.20 -7.37 8.70
C GLU A 48 12.27 -7.46 9.79
N PHE A 49 11.82 -7.40 11.04
CA PHE A 49 12.67 -7.50 12.21
C PHE A 49 12.14 -8.60 13.13
N THR A 50 13.03 -9.25 13.88
CA THR A 50 12.67 -10.22 14.91
C THR A 50 13.20 -9.81 16.27
N ILE A 51 12.50 -10.21 17.33
CA ILE A 51 13.02 -10.20 18.69
C ILE A 51 13.36 -11.65 19.10
N GLY A 52 14.62 -11.89 19.48
CA GLY A 52 15.09 -13.17 20.00
C GLY A 52 14.89 -14.37 19.06
N GLY A 53 14.68 -14.14 17.75
CA GLY A 53 14.38 -15.19 16.77
C GLY A 53 12.93 -15.71 16.79
N GLY A 54 12.09 -15.29 17.74
CA GLY A 54 10.73 -15.80 17.91
C GLY A 54 9.68 -15.03 17.12
N GLN A 55 9.40 -13.79 17.55
CA GLN A 55 8.36 -12.98 16.94
C GLN A 55 8.92 -12.03 15.90
N LYS A 56 8.16 -11.81 14.82
CA LYS A 56 8.48 -10.85 13.75
C LYS A 56 7.54 -9.65 13.78
N ILE A 57 8.06 -8.48 13.40
CA ILE A 57 7.27 -7.32 12.98
C ILE A 57 7.75 -6.84 11.61
N VAL A 58 6.90 -6.06 10.95
CA VAL A 58 7.12 -5.53 9.61
C VAL A 58 6.98 -4.02 9.68
N LEU A 59 7.98 -3.30 9.17
CA LEU A 59 7.85 -1.89 8.87
C LEU A 59 7.63 -1.71 7.36
N THR A 60 6.73 -0.78 7.02
CA THR A 60 6.34 -0.43 5.64
C THR A 60 6.13 1.08 5.56
N HIS A 61 6.00 1.64 4.35
CA HIS A 61 5.66 3.05 4.15
C HIS A 61 4.42 3.49 4.96
N ASP A 62 3.31 2.74 4.89
CA ASP A 62 2.07 3.06 5.62
C ASP A 62 2.13 2.73 7.13
N ASN A 63 3.09 1.93 7.57
CA ASN A 63 3.29 1.55 8.98
C ASN A 63 4.74 1.82 9.40
N PRO A 64 5.13 3.11 9.56
CA PRO A 64 6.51 3.50 9.83
C PRO A 64 6.94 3.24 11.27
N THR A 65 6.03 2.82 12.15
CA THR A 65 6.28 2.40 13.52
C THR A 65 5.40 1.21 13.84
N ALA A 66 5.99 0.13 14.36
CA ALA A 66 5.28 -1.08 14.76
C ALA A 66 5.78 -1.58 16.12
N TYR A 67 4.88 -2.19 16.89
CA TYR A 67 5.16 -2.75 18.21
C TYR A 67 5.07 -4.28 18.20
N PHE A 68 5.97 -4.93 18.92
CA PHE A 68 5.87 -6.34 19.25
C PHE A 68 4.69 -6.57 20.23
N THR A 69 3.85 -7.55 19.94
CA THR A 69 2.64 -7.92 20.70
C THR A 69 2.83 -8.35 22.17
N PRO A 70 3.80 -9.21 22.54
CA PRO A 70 4.03 -9.56 23.94
C PRO A 70 4.54 -8.34 24.67
N LYS A 71 4.03 -8.14 25.88
CA LYS A 71 4.56 -7.12 26.77
C LYS A 71 5.71 -7.72 27.58
N PHE A 72 6.69 -6.88 27.88
CA PHE A 72 7.92 -7.21 28.59
C PHE A 72 7.85 -6.69 30.01
N THR A 73 8.49 -7.38 30.95
CA THR A 73 8.60 -6.93 32.34
C THR A 73 9.90 -6.17 32.57
N THR A 74 9.92 -5.27 33.57
CA THR A 74 11.15 -4.69 34.14
C THR A 74 12.23 -5.77 34.34
N GLY A 75 13.45 -5.50 33.90
CA GLY A 75 14.58 -6.43 33.98
C GLY A 75 14.66 -7.48 32.85
N GLN A 76 13.65 -7.61 31.99
CA GLN A 76 13.70 -8.53 30.85
C GLN A 76 14.63 -7.98 29.77
N THR A 77 15.51 -8.83 29.23
CA THR A 77 16.39 -8.47 28.12
C THR A 77 15.69 -8.64 26.77
N TYR A 78 16.09 -7.83 25.80
CA TYR A 78 15.70 -7.96 24.40
C TYR A 78 16.93 -7.99 23.50
N SER A 79 16.77 -8.59 22.32
CA SER A 79 17.71 -8.46 21.20
C SER A 79 16.91 -8.50 19.89
N ILE A 80 17.12 -7.48 19.06
CA ILE A 80 16.49 -7.30 17.75
C ILE A 80 17.52 -7.56 16.66
N SER A 81 17.11 -8.31 15.64
CA SER A 81 17.84 -8.40 14.38
C SER A 81 16.91 -8.11 13.19
N GLN A 82 17.48 -7.54 12.12
CA GLN A 82 16.81 -7.49 10.83
C GLN A 82 16.80 -8.91 10.22
N LEU A 83 15.64 -9.34 9.74
CA LEU A 83 15.47 -10.61 9.01
C LEU A 83 15.53 -10.41 7.50
N SER A 84 14.89 -9.37 6.99
CA SER A 84 14.79 -9.10 5.56
C SER A 84 14.54 -7.62 5.26
N GLY A 85 14.69 -7.27 3.99
CA GLY A 85 14.52 -5.92 3.46
C GLY A 85 15.51 -5.67 2.33
N PRO A 86 15.25 -4.71 1.44
CA PRO A 86 16.12 -4.45 0.29
C PRO A 86 17.45 -3.77 0.66
N ARG A 87 17.58 -3.29 1.91
CA ARG A 87 18.74 -2.54 2.42
C ARG A 87 19.04 -2.98 3.86
N THR A 88 20.29 -2.84 4.30
CA THR A 88 20.68 -3.10 5.70
C THR A 88 20.28 -1.93 6.59
N CYS A 89 19.68 -2.21 7.75
CA CYS A 89 19.26 -1.19 8.72
C CYS A 89 20.18 -1.16 9.94
N SER A 90 20.71 0.03 10.24
CA SER A 90 21.39 0.34 11.50
C SER A 90 20.34 0.70 12.56
N LEU A 91 20.36 0.03 13.70
CA LEU A 91 19.51 0.37 14.85
C LEU A 91 20.22 1.42 15.72
N PHE A 92 19.53 2.55 16.00
CA PHE A 92 20.00 3.58 16.93
C PHE A 92 19.52 3.27 18.34
N GLY A 93 20.46 3.28 19.28
CA GLY A 93 20.39 2.43 20.46
C GLY A 93 20.91 1.03 20.10
N GLN A 94 21.71 0.43 20.98
CA GLN A 94 22.15 -0.96 20.78
C GLN A 94 20.91 -1.81 20.51
N GLY A 95 20.92 -2.66 19.48
CA GLY A 95 19.80 -3.56 19.15
C GLY A 95 19.49 -4.59 20.25
N ARG A 96 20.10 -4.46 21.43
CA ARG A 96 19.99 -5.29 22.62
C ARG A 96 19.96 -4.37 23.84
N GLY A 97 19.20 -4.75 24.86
CA GLY A 97 19.10 -3.98 26.09
C GLY A 97 18.19 -4.66 27.10
N THR A 98 17.80 -3.90 28.12
CA THR A 98 16.95 -4.37 29.22
C THR A 98 15.80 -3.40 29.43
N PHE A 99 14.60 -3.91 29.70
CA PHE A 99 13.46 -3.08 30.07
C PHE A 99 13.65 -2.43 31.44
N ALA A 100 13.46 -1.12 31.49
CA ALA A 100 13.42 -0.34 32.72
C ALA A 100 11.95 -0.07 33.10
N SER A 101 11.50 1.19 33.07
CA SER A 101 10.18 1.63 33.54
C SER A 101 9.28 2.24 32.45
N GLN A 102 9.57 2.01 31.17
CA GLN A 102 8.81 2.58 30.05
C GLN A 102 8.85 1.70 28.79
N ASP A 103 7.91 1.94 27.87
CA ASP A 103 7.95 1.42 26.49
C ASP A 103 9.25 1.86 25.79
N ILE A 104 9.82 0.97 24.97
CA ILE A 104 11.03 1.23 24.21
C ILE A 104 10.69 1.21 22.72
N VAL A 105 10.99 2.29 22.01
CA VAL A 105 10.93 2.35 20.54
C VAL A 105 12.35 2.55 20.02
N ILE A 106 12.83 1.62 19.22
CA ILE A 106 14.17 1.65 18.62
C ILE A 106 14.08 2.24 17.21
N THR A 107 14.96 3.18 16.89
CA THR A 107 14.96 3.84 15.59
C THR A 107 15.81 3.05 14.58
N ALA A 108 15.20 2.50 13.55
CA ALA A 108 15.87 1.82 12.44
C ALA A 108 16.20 2.79 11.29
N SER A 109 17.48 2.88 10.95
CA SER A 109 17.99 3.69 9.83
C SER A 109 18.50 2.78 8.72
N CYS A 110 17.74 2.67 7.65
CA CYS A 110 18.03 1.78 6.53
C CYS A 110 18.78 2.48 5.38
N GLY A 111 19.20 3.74 5.58
CA GLY A 111 19.74 4.64 4.54
C GLY A 111 18.63 5.32 3.72
N SER A 112 18.94 5.77 2.50
CA SER A 112 17.96 6.22 1.50
C SER A 112 17.99 5.33 0.24
N PRO A 113 16.87 5.14 -0.47
CA PRO A 113 16.87 4.49 -1.78
C PRO A 113 17.53 5.39 -2.84
N THR A 114 17.92 4.83 -3.99
CA THR A 114 18.37 5.64 -5.13
C THR A 114 17.19 6.46 -5.67
N LEU A 115 17.42 7.74 -5.96
CA LEU A 115 16.37 8.68 -6.36
C LEU A 115 16.56 9.13 -7.81
N SER A 116 15.44 9.32 -8.52
CA SER A 116 15.38 10.05 -9.78
C SER A 116 14.63 11.37 -9.58
N ILE A 117 15.13 12.45 -10.19
CA ILE A 117 14.54 13.79 -10.04
C ILE A 117 13.37 13.95 -11.01
N PHE A 118 12.22 14.32 -10.48
CA PHE A 118 11.02 14.58 -11.27
C PHE A 118 10.77 16.09 -11.34
N LYS A 119 10.22 16.53 -12.47
CA LYS A 119 9.71 17.87 -12.71
C LYS A 119 8.25 17.83 -13.10
N MET A 120 7.56 18.94 -12.91
CA MET A 120 6.21 19.16 -13.41
C MET A 120 6.18 20.43 -14.26
N GLU A 121 5.75 20.29 -15.50
CA GLU A 121 5.48 21.37 -16.43
C GLU A 121 3.98 21.63 -16.47
N VAL A 122 3.55 22.78 -15.98
CA VAL A 122 2.15 23.19 -15.90
C VAL A 122 1.93 24.38 -16.83
N THR A 123 0.92 24.29 -17.69
CA THR A 123 0.67 25.26 -18.77
C THR A 123 -0.81 25.66 -18.83
N GLY A 124 -1.12 26.81 -19.43
CA GLY A 124 -2.50 27.25 -19.66
C GLY A 124 -3.25 27.76 -18.41
N ILE A 125 -2.54 28.09 -17.33
CA ILE A 125 -3.10 28.77 -16.16
C ILE A 125 -3.22 30.27 -16.45
N GLU A 126 -4.41 30.84 -16.24
CA GLU A 126 -4.69 32.27 -16.42
C GLU A 126 -4.69 33.03 -15.08
N GLN A 127 -4.69 34.36 -15.14
CA GLN A 127 -4.58 35.22 -13.95
C GLN A 127 -5.73 34.97 -12.95
N GLY A 128 -5.37 34.76 -11.68
CA GLY A 128 -6.32 34.50 -10.59
C GLY A 128 -6.73 33.03 -10.44
N GLU A 129 -6.29 32.14 -11.35
CA GLU A 129 -6.54 30.71 -11.25
C GLU A 129 -5.49 30.01 -10.37
N ASN A 130 -5.84 28.85 -9.83
CA ASN A 130 -4.97 28.08 -8.96
C ASN A 130 -5.28 26.58 -9.07
N PHE A 131 -4.25 25.78 -9.33
CA PHE A 131 -4.37 24.34 -9.54
C PHE A 131 -3.56 23.60 -8.46
N LYS A 132 -4.14 22.53 -7.92
CA LYS A 132 -3.49 21.67 -6.93
C LYS A 132 -3.36 20.25 -7.45
N PHE A 133 -2.23 19.63 -7.14
CA PHE A 133 -1.92 18.26 -7.46
C PHE A 133 -1.38 17.55 -6.22
N ALA A 134 -1.52 16.23 -6.19
CA ALA A 134 -0.88 15.38 -5.18
C ALA A 134 -0.27 14.13 -5.82
N ASP A 135 0.80 13.64 -5.20
CA ASP A 135 1.37 12.34 -5.54
C ASP A 135 0.96 11.23 -4.55
N ASN A 136 1.31 9.98 -4.88
CA ASN A 136 1.10 8.83 -4.01
C ASN A 136 2.03 8.77 -2.78
N TYR A 137 2.95 9.73 -2.61
CA TYR A 137 3.69 9.97 -1.37
C TYR A 137 2.99 11.01 -0.48
N ARG A 138 1.76 11.41 -0.85
CA ARG A 138 0.94 12.41 -0.16
C ARG A 138 1.58 13.81 -0.16
N ARG A 139 2.56 14.07 -1.05
CA ARG A 139 3.11 15.41 -1.28
C ARG A 139 2.13 16.20 -2.15
N THR A 140 1.90 17.45 -1.80
CA THR A 140 0.97 18.35 -2.51
C THR A 140 1.71 19.48 -3.19
N TYR A 141 1.31 19.79 -4.42
CA TYR A 141 1.92 20.83 -5.25
C TYR A 141 0.83 21.82 -5.69
N GLN A 142 1.14 23.11 -5.68
CA GLN A 142 0.17 24.18 -6.00
C GLN A 142 0.77 25.16 -7.02
N TYR A 143 0.00 25.48 -8.05
CA TYR A 143 0.42 26.30 -9.18
C TYR A 143 -0.60 27.40 -9.47
N PRO A 144 -0.29 28.67 -9.18
CA PRO A 144 -1.12 29.83 -9.52
C PRO A 144 -0.73 30.49 -10.86
N PHE A 145 0.24 29.92 -11.59
CA PHE A 145 0.66 30.35 -12.93
C PHE A 145 1.38 29.21 -13.66
N SER A 146 1.46 29.31 -14.99
CA SER A 146 2.17 28.34 -15.84
C SER A 146 3.67 28.35 -15.55
N THR A 147 4.28 27.20 -15.29
CA THR A 147 5.69 27.07 -14.90
C THR A 147 6.23 25.64 -15.06
N THR A 148 7.55 25.47 -15.00
CA THR A 148 8.19 24.16 -14.77
C THR A 148 8.86 24.15 -13.40
N ALA A 149 8.40 23.28 -12.50
CA ALA A 149 8.91 23.17 -11.14
C ALA A 149 9.54 21.80 -10.86
N ASN A 150 10.49 21.74 -9.94
CA ASN A 150 11.03 20.48 -9.42
C ASN A 150 10.05 19.88 -8.41
N LEU A 151 9.71 18.60 -8.57
CA LEU A 151 8.87 17.83 -7.63
C LEU A 151 9.68 17.16 -6.51
N GLY A 152 11.01 17.13 -6.65
CA GLY A 152 11.94 16.44 -5.78
C GLY A 152 12.36 15.07 -6.31
N GLY A 153 12.99 14.28 -5.45
CA GLY A 153 13.37 12.90 -5.76
C GLY A 153 12.20 11.92 -5.58
N TYR A 154 12.19 10.89 -6.42
CA TYR A 154 11.31 9.72 -6.35
C TYR A 154 12.18 8.45 -6.30
N PRO A 155 11.92 7.49 -5.41
CA PRO A 155 12.67 6.22 -5.34
C PRO A 155 12.59 5.41 -6.63
N GLN A 156 13.72 4.92 -7.12
CA GLN A 156 13.79 4.12 -8.35
C GLN A 156 13.16 2.74 -8.16
N GLY A 157 12.39 2.29 -9.16
CA GLY A 157 11.64 1.03 -9.13
C GLY A 157 10.23 1.13 -8.52
N ASP A 158 9.90 2.25 -7.88
CA ASP A 158 8.58 2.47 -7.30
C ASP A 158 7.53 2.85 -8.33
N ASP A 159 6.28 2.61 -7.99
CA ASP A 159 5.16 3.15 -8.75
C ASP A 159 4.96 4.60 -8.31
N TYR A 160 4.81 5.51 -9.27
CA TYR A 160 4.44 6.90 -9.00
C TYR A 160 3.10 7.20 -9.67
N SER A 161 2.32 8.07 -9.04
CA SER A 161 1.11 8.64 -9.65
C SER A 161 0.92 10.07 -9.15
N LEU A 162 0.75 11.01 -10.08
CA LEU A 162 0.36 12.39 -9.83
C LEU A 162 -1.07 12.59 -10.33
N THR A 163 -1.89 13.18 -9.46
CA THR A 163 -3.31 13.46 -9.71
C THR A 163 -3.60 14.92 -9.46
N GLN A 164 -4.52 15.50 -10.21
CA GLN A 164 -5.06 16.81 -9.88
C GLN A 164 -6.05 16.66 -8.72
N THR A 165 -5.88 17.46 -7.67
CA THR A 165 -6.73 17.43 -6.46
C THR A 165 -7.63 18.66 -6.35
N ALA A 166 -7.30 19.77 -7.00
CA ALA A 166 -8.19 20.93 -7.13
C ALA A 166 -7.85 21.80 -8.35
N GLY A 167 -8.80 22.62 -8.78
CA GLY A 167 -8.61 23.65 -9.79
C GLY A 167 -9.96 24.08 -10.39
N PRO A 168 -10.01 25.20 -11.14
CA PRO A 168 -11.24 25.66 -11.79
C PRO A 168 -11.70 24.76 -12.95
N ARG A 169 -10.82 23.89 -13.46
CA ARG A 169 -11.08 22.89 -14.50
C ARG A 169 -10.11 21.71 -14.38
N GLN A 170 -10.36 20.63 -15.11
CA GLN A 170 -9.43 19.50 -15.21
C GLN A 170 -8.31 19.81 -16.20
N CYS A 171 -7.06 19.48 -15.84
CA CYS A 171 -5.91 19.55 -16.72
C CYS A 171 -5.72 18.23 -17.48
N VAL A 172 -5.29 18.29 -18.73
CA VAL A 172 -4.82 17.12 -19.49
C VAL A 172 -3.43 16.75 -18.98
N MET A 173 -3.33 15.57 -18.36
CA MET A 173 -2.11 15.06 -17.72
C MET A 173 -1.39 14.05 -18.62
N THR A 174 -0.06 14.17 -18.73
CA THR A 174 0.77 13.25 -19.54
C THR A 174 2.00 12.81 -18.73
N LEU A 175 2.35 11.52 -18.83
CA LEU A 175 3.40 10.86 -18.02
C LEU A 175 3.16 10.93 -16.51
N ASN A 176 1.92 11.17 -16.07
CA ASN A 176 1.57 11.38 -14.66
C ASN A 176 1.50 10.10 -13.83
N GLN A 177 1.64 8.91 -14.42
CA GLN A 177 1.74 7.65 -13.68
C GLN A 177 2.66 6.65 -14.39
N GLY A 178 3.31 5.78 -13.62
CA GLY A 178 4.20 4.74 -14.13
C GLY A 178 5.18 4.23 -13.08
N VAL A 179 6.28 3.64 -13.53
CA VAL A 179 7.39 3.20 -12.68
C VAL A 179 8.53 4.21 -12.75
N VAL A 180 9.15 4.54 -11.62
CA VAL A 180 10.29 5.45 -11.53
C VAL A 180 11.53 4.79 -12.12
N LEU A 181 11.96 5.25 -13.29
CA LEU A 181 13.19 4.81 -13.95
C LEU A 181 14.42 5.52 -13.37
N ASN A 182 15.63 5.10 -13.77
CA ASN A 182 16.90 5.75 -13.39
C ASN A 182 17.18 7.07 -14.13
N THR A 183 16.27 7.53 -14.98
CA THR A 183 16.35 8.80 -15.73
C THR A 183 15.39 9.85 -15.14
N PRO A 184 15.74 11.15 -15.20
CA PRO A 184 14.81 12.23 -14.85
C PRO A 184 13.54 12.20 -15.70
N LEU A 185 12.41 12.63 -15.13
CA LEU A 185 11.11 12.69 -15.78
C LEU A 185 10.47 14.07 -15.64
N THR A 186 9.82 14.56 -16.69
CA THR A 186 8.92 15.72 -16.62
C THR A 186 7.49 15.27 -16.85
N VAL A 187 6.66 15.34 -15.79
CA VAL A 187 5.20 15.20 -15.89
C VAL A 187 4.64 16.48 -16.50
N LYS A 188 3.71 16.37 -17.46
CA LYS A 188 3.07 17.53 -18.10
C LYS A 188 1.61 17.66 -17.66
N ALA A 189 1.19 18.89 -17.40
CA ALA A 189 -0.19 19.26 -17.11
C ALA A 189 -0.59 20.44 -17.99
N ASN A 190 -1.44 20.20 -19.00
CA ASN A 190 -2.06 21.26 -19.77
C ASN A 190 -3.40 21.63 -19.14
N CYS A 191 -3.42 22.78 -18.48
CA CYS A 191 -4.58 23.36 -17.81
C CYS A 191 -5.24 24.46 -18.64
N GLY A 192 -5.02 24.56 -19.95
CA GLY A 192 -5.63 25.59 -20.82
C GLY A 192 -7.16 25.47 -20.94
N ARG A 193 -7.82 26.56 -21.37
CA ARG A 193 -9.28 26.53 -21.67
C ARG A 193 -9.59 25.80 -22.98
N THR A 194 -8.72 25.87 -23.98
CA THR A 194 -8.77 25.05 -25.20
C THR A 194 -8.30 23.62 -24.91
N GLY A 195 -9.25 22.75 -24.58
CA GLY A 195 -9.02 21.36 -24.20
C GLY A 195 -10.08 20.78 -23.26
N GLY A 196 -10.91 21.63 -22.66
CA GLY A 196 -12.07 21.21 -21.87
C GLY A 196 -13.20 20.67 -22.75
N GLY A 197 -13.09 19.41 -23.22
CA GLY A 197 -14.19 18.69 -23.85
C GLY A 197 -13.87 18.01 -25.19
N THR A 198 -13.04 16.97 -25.17
CA THR A 198 -13.25 15.71 -25.91
C THR A 198 -12.20 14.69 -25.44
N THR A 199 -12.53 13.40 -25.52
CA THR A 199 -11.65 12.28 -25.20
C THR A 199 -10.49 12.18 -26.20
N GLY A 200 -9.44 12.98 -25.98
CA GLY A 200 -8.18 12.83 -26.68
C GLY A 200 -7.48 11.56 -26.22
N THR A 201 -7.66 10.47 -26.98
CA THR A 201 -6.99 9.18 -26.75
C THR A 201 -5.51 9.41 -26.44
N PRO A 202 -4.99 8.96 -25.27
CA PRO A 202 -3.58 9.12 -24.95
C PRO A 202 -2.71 8.51 -26.05
N ALA A 203 -1.66 9.24 -26.47
CA ALA A 203 -0.62 8.66 -27.30
C ALA A 203 -0.12 7.37 -26.62
N PRO A 204 0.03 6.25 -27.35
CA PRO A 204 0.09 4.92 -26.74
C PRO A 204 1.27 4.82 -25.77
N GLN A 205 0.96 4.72 -24.47
CA GLN A 205 1.92 4.20 -23.51
C GLN A 205 2.41 2.85 -24.03
N LYS A 206 3.72 2.59 -23.92
CA LYS A 206 4.34 1.32 -24.30
C LYS A 206 3.55 0.17 -23.63
N ALA A 207 2.72 -0.51 -24.41
CA ALA A 207 1.63 -1.30 -23.85
C ALA A 207 2.15 -2.46 -22.99
N GLN A 208 1.83 -2.40 -21.69
CA GLN A 208 1.67 -3.63 -20.92
C GLN A 208 0.40 -4.29 -21.46
N TRP A 209 0.58 -5.30 -22.31
CA TRP A 209 -0.55 -5.98 -22.95
C TRP A 209 -1.41 -6.69 -21.91
N ASP A 210 -2.66 -6.26 -21.79
CA ASP A 210 -3.65 -6.81 -20.87
C ASP A 210 -4.39 -7.97 -21.56
N LEU A 211 -4.06 -9.21 -21.19
CA LEU A 211 -4.67 -10.42 -21.78
C LEU A 211 -6.11 -10.60 -21.26
N VAL A 212 -7.07 -9.88 -21.84
CA VAL A 212 -8.48 -9.86 -21.38
C VAL A 212 -9.16 -11.23 -21.36
N SER A 213 -8.68 -12.18 -22.16
CA SER A 213 -9.11 -13.58 -22.15
C SER A 213 -8.47 -14.35 -20.99
N ARG A 214 -8.92 -14.09 -19.75
CA ARG A 214 -8.48 -14.84 -18.56
C ARG A 214 -9.56 -14.97 -17.48
N SER A 215 -9.46 -15.95 -16.58
CA SER A 215 -10.35 -16.12 -15.43
C SER A 215 -10.24 -14.98 -14.41
N SER A 216 -11.19 -14.91 -13.47
CA SER A 216 -11.20 -13.86 -12.43
C SER A 216 -10.03 -13.91 -11.44
N ASP A 217 -9.36 -15.06 -11.35
CA ASP A 217 -8.15 -15.28 -10.56
C ASP A 217 -6.87 -15.30 -11.41
N ASP A 218 -6.98 -14.91 -12.69
CA ASP A 218 -5.94 -14.83 -13.70
C ASP A 218 -5.14 -16.15 -13.94
N LYS A 219 -5.61 -17.31 -13.44
CA LYS A 219 -4.93 -18.61 -13.61
C LYS A 219 -5.24 -19.34 -14.91
N ILE A 220 -6.44 -19.17 -15.46
CA ILE A 220 -6.85 -19.79 -16.74
C ILE A 220 -6.74 -18.71 -17.80
N LEU A 221 -5.87 -18.93 -18.78
CA LEU A 221 -5.60 -17.99 -19.87
C LEU A 221 -6.15 -18.57 -21.18
N GLY A 222 -6.97 -17.80 -21.89
CA GLY A 222 -7.42 -18.12 -23.23
C GLY A 222 -6.30 -17.92 -24.24
N THR A 223 -6.26 -18.79 -25.25
CA THR A 223 -5.25 -18.77 -26.32
C THR A 223 -5.81 -18.20 -27.63
N PHE A 224 -4.92 -17.88 -28.57
CA PHE A 224 -5.26 -17.42 -29.93
C PHE A 224 -6.24 -18.34 -30.68
N TYR A 225 -6.19 -19.65 -30.42
CA TYR A 225 -7.06 -20.63 -31.07
C TYR A 225 -8.45 -20.70 -30.45
N GLU A 226 -8.56 -20.41 -29.16
CA GLU A 226 -9.77 -20.67 -28.39
C GLU A 226 -10.65 -19.44 -28.16
N THR A 227 -10.11 -18.23 -28.33
CA THR A 227 -10.80 -16.97 -28.02
C THR A 227 -10.75 -15.98 -29.20
N PHE A 228 -11.90 -15.43 -29.57
CA PHE A 228 -12.06 -14.59 -30.77
C PHE A 228 -13.28 -13.65 -30.65
N THR A 229 -13.41 -12.75 -31.64
CA THR A 229 -14.48 -11.75 -31.76
C THR A 229 -14.75 -10.96 -30.47
N PRO A 230 -13.76 -10.19 -29.97
CA PRO A 230 -13.98 -9.28 -28.84
C PRO A 230 -14.83 -8.08 -29.27
N VAL A 231 -15.74 -7.66 -28.39
CA VAL A 231 -16.43 -6.37 -28.41
C VAL A 231 -16.17 -5.65 -27.10
N ILE A 232 -16.07 -4.32 -27.17
CA ILE A 232 -15.60 -3.49 -26.06
C ILE A 232 -16.67 -2.48 -25.70
N GLY A 233 -17.01 -2.43 -24.41
CA GLY A 233 -17.95 -1.50 -23.80
C GLY A 233 -17.27 -0.61 -22.75
N GLY A 234 -17.94 0.47 -22.40
CA GLY A 234 -17.41 1.50 -21.51
C GLY A 234 -17.71 2.91 -22.03
N SER A 235 -17.70 3.90 -21.14
CA SER A 235 -17.82 5.31 -21.51
C SER A 235 -17.17 6.23 -20.47
N GLY A 236 -16.65 7.38 -20.92
CA GLY A 236 -15.99 8.35 -20.05
C GLY A 236 -14.86 7.74 -19.23
N ALA A 237 -14.97 7.83 -17.90
CA ALA A 237 -13.95 7.30 -16.97
C ALA A 237 -13.86 5.76 -16.92
N ASP A 238 -14.82 5.04 -17.50
CA ASP A 238 -14.81 3.58 -17.65
C ASP A 238 -14.69 3.16 -19.13
N GLU A 239 -14.18 4.01 -20.03
CA GLU A 239 -13.96 3.68 -21.45
C GLU A 239 -13.06 2.43 -21.61
N GLY A 240 -13.54 1.44 -22.36
CA GLY A 240 -12.85 0.17 -22.55
C GLY A 240 -12.76 -0.73 -21.30
N ARG A 241 -13.54 -0.48 -20.24
CA ARG A 241 -13.56 -1.29 -19.02
C ARG A 241 -14.15 -2.69 -19.24
N TYR A 242 -15.18 -2.79 -20.07
CA TYR A 242 -15.93 -4.04 -20.26
C TYR A 242 -15.56 -4.68 -21.59
N VAL A 243 -15.31 -5.99 -21.59
CA VAL A 243 -15.03 -6.74 -22.81
C VAL A 243 -15.89 -7.99 -22.82
N ALA A 244 -16.67 -8.18 -23.90
CA ALA A 244 -17.31 -9.46 -24.17
C ALA A 244 -16.60 -10.13 -25.36
N PHE A 245 -16.39 -11.44 -25.29
CA PHE A 245 -15.70 -12.20 -26.32
C PHE A 245 -16.23 -13.63 -26.41
N VAL A 246 -16.06 -14.27 -27.56
CA VAL A 246 -16.40 -15.69 -27.74
C VAL A 246 -15.19 -16.52 -27.36
N THR A 247 -15.40 -17.54 -26.52
CA THR A 247 -14.35 -18.48 -26.14
C THR A 247 -14.88 -19.91 -26.01
N TYR A 248 -14.01 -20.89 -26.17
CA TYR A 248 -14.25 -22.27 -25.71
C TYR A 248 -13.15 -22.77 -24.76
N THR A 249 -12.30 -21.88 -24.23
CA THR A 249 -11.31 -22.21 -23.20
C THR A 249 -12.00 -22.74 -21.95
N LYS A 250 -11.71 -23.99 -21.58
CA LYS A 250 -12.32 -24.68 -20.43
C LYS A 250 -12.01 -23.95 -19.11
N GLY A 251 -13.05 -23.74 -18.31
CA GLY A 251 -13.01 -23.09 -17.00
C GLY A 251 -13.01 -21.55 -17.05
N LEU A 252 -12.87 -20.93 -18.22
CA LEU A 252 -12.88 -19.48 -18.35
C LEU A 252 -14.30 -18.97 -18.09
N GLY A 253 -14.46 -18.14 -17.04
CA GLY A 253 -15.77 -17.73 -16.53
C GLY A 253 -16.64 -18.86 -15.97
N GLY A 254 -16.05 -20.03 -15.68
CA GLY A 254 -16.73 -21.23 -15.18
C GLY A 254 -17.19 -22.24 -16.25
N GLY A 255 -17.08 -21.91 -17.55
CA GLY A 255 -17.64 -22.73 -18.64
C GLY A 255 -16.95 -24.08 -18.87
N THR A 256 -17.68 -25.08 -19.38
CA THR A 256 -17.18 -26.44 -19.64
C THR A 256 -16.15 -26.53 -20.77
N GLY A 257 -16.16 -25.56 -21.70
CA GLY A 257 -15.40 -25.61 -22.96
C GLY A 257 -15.99 -26.54 -24.03
N LYS A 258 -17.18 -27.13 -23.81
CA LYS A 258 -17.83 -28.04 -24.77
C LYS A 258 -18.37 -27.32 -26.02
N TYR A 259 -18.85 -26.09 -25.83
CA TYR A 259 -19.34 -25.21 -26.88
C TYR A 259 -18.71 -23.83 -26.74
N ARG A 260 -18.74 -23.06 -27.82
CA ARG A 260 -18.37 -21.63 -27.80
C ARG A 260 -19.38 -20.87 -26.94
N GLN A 261 -18.91 -20.18 -25.92
CA GLN A 261 -19.72 -19.33 -25.05
C GLN A 261 -19.28 -17.88 -25.21
N ILE A 262 -20.19 -16.95 -24.94
CA ILE A 262 -19.85 -15.54 -24.76
C ILE A 262 -19.50 -15.34 -23.28
N VAL A 263 -18.30 -14.84 -23.05
CA VAL A 263 -17.79 -14.44 -21.74
C VAL A 263 -17.71 -12.93 -21.68
N TRP A 264 -18.03 -12.37 -20.52
CA TRP A 264 -17.89 -10.95 -20.17
C TRP A 264 -16.81 -10.80 -19.10
N ARG A 265 -15.94 -9.80 -19.24
CA ARG A 265 -14.94 -9.39 -18.25
C ARG A 265 -15.04 -7.90 -17.91
N ASP A 266 -15.04 -7.58 -16.63
CA ASP A 266 -14.78 -6.23 -16.10
C ASP A 266 -13.28 -6.11 -15.78
N ARG A 267 -12.58 -5.26 -16.53
CA ARG A 267 -11.13 -5.05 -16.38
C ARG A 267 -10.74 -4.29 -15.11
N LYS A 268 -11.69 -3.66 -14.42
CA LYS A 268 -11.46 -2.88 -13.18
C LYS A 268 -11.56 -3.76 -11.93
N THR A 269 -12.49 -4.71 -11.92
CA THR A 269 -12.67 -5.66 -10.81
C THR A 269 -11.93 -6.98 -11.03
N GLY A 270 -11.60 -7.31 -12.29
CA GLY A 270 -11.08 -8.61 -12.71
C GLY A 270 -12.16 -9.67 -12.92
N GLU A 271 -13.43 -9.39 -12.61
CA GLU A 271 -14.53 -10.36 -12.72
C GLU A 271 -14.69 -10.86 -14.16
N THR A 272 -14.69 -12.18 -14.34
CA THR A 272 -14.94 -12.86 -15.62
C THR A 272 -16.04 -13.90 -15.44
N ARG A 273 -17.06 -13.89 -16.31
CA ARG A 273 -18.21 -14.81 -16.24
C ARG A 273 -18.77 -15.16 -17.62
N VAL A 274 -19.31 -16.36 -17.77
CA VAL A 274 -20.15 -16.71 -18.93
C VAL A 274 -21.46 -15.91 -18.86
N VAL A 275 -21.85 -15.28 -19.97
CA VAL A 275 -23.12 -14.55 -20.11
C VAL A 275 -24.11 -15.25 -21.05
N SER A 276 -23.64 -16.15 -21.92
CA SER A 276 -24.49 -17.05 -22.71
C SER A 276 -24.96 -18.25 -21.88
N GLN A 277 -25.70 -17.98 -20.81
CA GLN A 277 -26.24 -18.98 -19.88
C GLN A 277 -27.75 -18.76 -19.64
N GLY A 278 -28.46 -19.84 -19.33
CA GLY A 278 -29.85 -19.78 -18.90
C GLY A 278 -30.01 -19.16 -17.50
N MET A 279 -31.25 -18.84 -17.12
CA MET A 279 -31.58 -18.24 -15.81
C MET A 279 -31.14 -19.11 -14.60
N ASN A 280 -30.89 -20.40 -14.82
CA ASN A 280 -30.38 -21.35 -13.84
C ASN A 280 -28.84 -21.44 -13.78
N GLY A 281 -28.12 -20.55 -14.48
CA GLY A 281 -26.65 -20.56 -14.54
C GLY A 281 -26.06 -21.68 -15.40
N VAL A 282 -26.87 -22.38 -16.20
CA VAL A 282 -26.39 -23.43 -17.11
C VAL A 282 -26.00 -22.80 -18.44
N GLU A 283 -24.76 -23.01 -18.87
CA GLU A 283 -24.22 -22.52 -20.14
C GLU A 283 -25.00 -23.01 -21.37
N GLY A 284 -24.97 -22.23 -22.46
CA GLY A 284 -25.73 -22.47 -23.68
C GLY A 284 -25.46 -23.86 -24.28
N ASN A 285 -26.53 -24.53 -24.71
CA ASN A 285 -26.47 -25.91 -25.22
C ASN A 285 -25.88 -26.06 -26.64
N GLN A 286 -25.48 -24.96 -27.27
CA GLN A 286 -24.80 -24.88 -28.56
C GLN A 286 -23.85 -23.67 -28.59
N ASN A 287 -23.14 -23.49 -29.71
CA ASN A 287 -22.23 -22.37 -29.93
C ASN A 287 -22.95 -21.02 -29.95
N SER A 288 -22.55 -20.12 -29.05
CA SER A 288 -22.87 -18.70 -29.09
C SER A 288 -21.82 -17.93 -29.91
N THR A 289 -22.27 -16.94 -30.69
CA THR A 289 -21.44 -16.18 -31.64
C THR A 289 -21.90 -14.73 -31.73
N ALA A 290 -21.02 -13.83 -32.22
CA ALA A 290 -21.32 -12.43 -32.47
C ALA A 290 -21.85 -11.67 -31.23
N PRO A 291 -21.03 -11.50 -30.18
CA PRO A 291 -21.41 -10.71 -29.01
C PRO A 291 -21.63 -9.25 -29.39
N SER A 292 -22.51 -8.59 -28.63
CA SER A 292 -22.65 -7.13 -28.57
C SER A 292 -22.51 -6.69 -27.11
N ILE A 293 -22.27 -5.40 -26.87
CA ILE A 293 -22.17 -4.85 -25.52
C ILE A 293 -22.51 -3.35 -25.50
N SER A 294 -23.31 -2.94 -24.52
CA SER A 294 -23.66 -1.56 -24.24
C SER A 294 -22.49 -0.74 -23.67
N ALA A 295 -22.61 0.58 -23.75
CA ALA A 295 -21.65 1.52 -23.17
C ALA A 295 -21.51 1.40 -21.64
N ASP A 296 -22.53 0.91 -20.93
CA ASP A 296 -22.47 0.64 -19.48
C ASP A 296 -22.07 -0.81 -19.13
N GLY A 297 -21.87 -1.65 -20.15
CA GLY A 297 -21.39 -3.03 -20.01
C GLY A 297 -22.43 -4.05 -19.55
N LYS A 298 -23.73 -3.73 -19.55
CA LYS A 298 -24.78 -4.57 -18.92
C LYS A 298 -25.72 -5.31 -19.87
N SER A 299 -25.73 -4.99 -21.17
CA SER A 299 -26.59 -5.61 -22.19
C SER A 299 -25.87 -5.77 -23.52
#